data_AF-A0A480BS84-F1
#
_entry.id   AF-A0A480BS84-F1
#
_cell.length_a   1.000
_cell.length_b   1.000
_cell.length_c   1.000
_cell.angle_alpha   90.00
_cell.angle_beta   90.00
_cell.angle_gamma   90.00
#
_symmetry.space_group_name_H-M   'P 1'
#
loop_
_entity.id
_entity.type
_entity.pdbx_description
1 polymer ?
#
loop_
_entity_poly.entity_id
_entity_poly.type
_entity_poly.pdbx_seq_one_letter_code
_entity_poly.pdbx_strand_id
1 'polypeptide(L)'
;MTPETTEKLIFEVSRPGRVAHAQTPGTAVDASAIPESLRRKARPGLPEVSEMQAVRHFTRLSQKNFSIDTHFYPLGSCTMKYNP
;
A
#
# COMPACT_ATOMS: atom_id res chain seq x y z
N MET A 1 -3.38 -26.86 13.80
CA MET A 1 -4.02 -26.01 12.79
C MET A 1 -4.17 -24.62 13.39
N THR A 2 -3.18 -23.76 13.20
CA THR A 2 -3.26 -22.37 13.67
C THR A 2 -4.39 -21.67 12.92
N PRO A 3 -5.23 -20.85 13.58
CA PRO A 3 -6.28 -20.14 12.87
C PRO A 3 -5.64 -19.28 11.78
N GLU A 4 -6.05 -19.47 10.52
CA GLU A 4 -5.70 -18.55 9.44
C GLU A 4 -6.20 -17.17 9.85
N THR A 5 -5.29 -16.36 10.35
CA THR A 5 -5.59 -14.96 10.66
C THR A 5 -5.51 -14.24 9.32
N THR A 6 -6.66 -14.08 8.66
CA THR A 6 -6.76 -13.24 7.45
C THR A 6 -6.18 -11.86 7.77
N GLU A 7 -5.27 -11.38 6.92
CA GLU A 7 -4.66 -10.07 7.14
C GLU A 7 -5.75 -9.05 6.83
N LYS A 8 -5.97 -8.11 7.74
CA LYS A 8 -7.00 -7.08 7.59
C LYS A 8 -6.71 -6.22 6.36
N LEU A 9 -7.74 -5.66 5.74
CA LEU A 9 -7.53 -4.63 4.74
C LEU A 9 -6.83 -3.43 5.39
N ILE A 10 -5.94 -2.76 4.67
CA ILE A 10 -5.24 -1.58 5.20
C ILE A 10 -6.21 -0.46 5.65
N PHE A 11 -7.40 -0.41 5.06
CA PHE A 11 -8.50 0.49 5.45
C PHE A 11 -9.10 0.17 6.82
N GLU A 12 -9.10 -1.10 7.24
CA GLU A 12 -9.57 -1.52 8.58
C GLU A 12 -8.53 -1.22 9.68
N VAL A 13 -7.26 -1.04 9.28
CA VAL A 13 -6.15 -0.63 10.16
C VAL A 13 -6.08 0.90 10.30
N SER A 14 -6.62 1.61 9.32
CA SER A 14 -6.67 3.08 9.22
C SER A 14 -7.23 3.72 10.49
N ARG A 15 -6.65 4.85 10.90
CA ARG A 15 -7.23 5.72 11.93
C ARG A 15 -7.12 7.19 11.52
N PRO A 16 -8.19 7.99 11.63
CA PRO A 16 -8.17 9.40 11.28
C PRO A 16 -7.02 10.17 11.94
N GLY A 17 -6.38 11.03 11.16
CA GLY A 17 -5.25 11.89 11.54
C GLY A 17 -3.89 11.20 11.54
N ARG A 18 -3.81 9.90 11.25
CA ARG A 18 -2.52 9.17 11.29
C ARG A 18 -1.78 9.29 9.97
N VAL A 19 -0.53 9.73 10.05
CA VAL A 19 0.34 9.94 8.88
C VAL A 19 1.79 9.55 9.17
N ALA A 20 2.55 9.29 8.12
CA ALA A 20 3.99 9.11 8.18
C ALA A 20 4.68 10.48 7.95
N HIS A 21 4.87 11.23 9.05
CA HIS A 21 5.34 12.61 8.98
C HIS A 21 6.73 12.77 8.35
N ALA A 22 7.64 11.79 8.53
CA ALA A 22 9.00 11.87 8.03
C ALA A 22 9.08 11.93 6.49
N GLN A 23 8.07 11.39 5.80
CA GLN A 23 7.96 11.32 4.35
C GLN A 23 6.97 12.34 3.78
N THR A 24 6.31 13.11 4.66
CA THR A 24 5.33 14.11 4.23
C THR A 24 6.08 15.34 3.70
N PRO A 25 5.74 15.85 2.49
CA PRO A 25 6.33 17.09 2.00
C PRO A 25 6.13 18.24 3.01
N GLY A 26 7.20 18.96 3.32
CA GLY A 26 7.20 20.00 4.36
C GLY A 26 6.44 21.28 3.98
N THR A 27 6.03 21.42 2.72
CA THR A 27 5.34 22.61 2.20
C THR A 27 3.95 22.25 1.69
N ALA A 28 2.98 23.13 1.94
CA ALA A 28 1.65 23.02 1.34
C ALA A 28 1.76 23.16 -0.18
N VAL A 29 1.06 22.31 -0.92
CA VAL A 29 1.00 22.38 -2.39
C VAL A 29 0.13 23.57 -2.79
N ASP A 30 0.69 24.50 -3.56
CA ASP A 30 -0.10 25.58 -4.14
C ASP A 30 -0.94 25.06 -5.32
N ALA A 31 -2.26 25.13 -5.17
CA ALA A 31 -3.22 24.73 -6.19
C ALA A 31 -3.76 25.94 -7.00
N SER A 32 -3.21 27.14 -6.79
CA SER A 32 -3.67 28.38 -7.44
C SER A 32 -3.71 28.29 -8.97
N ALA A 33 -2.74 27.59 -9.58
CA ALA A 33 -2.64 27.37 -11.02
C ALA A 33 -3.75 26.47 -11.60
N ILE A 34 -4.51 25.76 -10.76
CA ILE A 34 -5.60 24.88 -11.19
C ILE A 34 -6.93 25.64 -11.04
N PRO A 35 -7.75 25.78 -12.09
CA PRO A 35 -9.09 26.38 -12.00
C PRO A 35 -9.94 25.73 -10.91
N GLU A 36 -10.70 26.52 -10.15
CA GLU A 36 -11.48 26.03 -8.99
C GLU A 36 -12.46 24.91 -9.37
N SER A 37 -13.08 25.00 -10.55
CA SER A 37 -14.00 23.99 -11.07
C SER A 37 -13.35 22.61 -11.27
N LEU A 38 -12.02 22.55 -11.39
CA LEU A 38 -11.25 21.34 -11.55
C LEU A 38 -10.61 20.85 -10.24
N ARG A 39 -10.71 21.61 -9.15
CA ARG A 39 -10.15 21.23 -7.85
C ARG A 39 -11.01 20.17 -7.17
N ARG A 40 -10.35 19.25 -6.47
CA ARG A 40 -11.02 18.18 -5.72
C ARG A 40 -11.81 18.76 -4.54
N LYS A 41 -13.10 18.42 -4.44
CA LYS A 41 -14.01 18.93 -3.38
C LYS A 41 -13.96 18.13 -2.07
N ALA A 42 -13.51 16.88 -2.12
CA ALA A 42 -13.45 15.99 -0.97
C ALA A 42 -12.08 15.29 -0.90
N ARG A 43 -11.63 14.97 0.31
CA ARG A 43 -10.38 14.21 0.50
C ARG A 43 -10.47 12.84 -0.18
N PRO A 44 -9.38 12.31 -0.75
CA PRO A 44 -9.37 10.92 -1.20
C PRO A 44 -9.59 9.98 -0.02
N GLY A 45 -10.27 8.86 -0.26
CA GLY A 45 -10.40 7.76 0.71
C GLY A 45 -9.13 6.93 0.83
N LEU A 46 -7.98 7.56 1.10
CA LEU A 46 -6.73 6.86 1.37
C LEU A 46 -6.69 6.39 2.84
N PRO A 47 -6.02 5.27 3.14
CA PRO A 47 -5.84 4.82 4.51
C PRO A 47 -4.87 5.74 5.27
N GLU A 48 -5.17 5.97 6.54
CA GLU A 48 -4.38 6.79 7.46
C GLU A 48 -3.63 5.85 8.41
N VAL A 49 -2.38 5.53 8.04
CA VAL A 49 -1.50 4.57 8.72
C VAL A 49 -0.11 5.17 8.95
N SER A 50 0.59 4.71 10.00
CA SER A 50 2.00 5.05 10.17
C SER A 50 2.88 4.18 9.28
N GLU A 51 4.12 4.60 9.04
CA GLU A 51 5.09 3.84 8.25
C GLU A 51 5.23 2.39 8.74
N MET A 52 5.43 2.19 10.05
CA MET A 52 5.56 0.85 10.63
C MET A 52 4.33 -0.02 10.42
N GLN A 53 3.14 0.57 10.33
CA GLN A 53 1.92 -0.19 10.03
C GLN A 53 1.86 -0.58 8.55
N ALA A 54 2.21 0.33 7.64
CA ALA A 54 2.30 0.03 6.23
C ALA A 54 3.32 -1.10 5.96
N VAL A 55 4.52 -0.99 6.54
CA VAL A 55 5.57 -2.03 6.45
C VAL A 55 5.04 -3.37 6.95
N ARG A 56 4.50 -3.44 8.17
CA ARG A 56 3.98 -4.70 8.74
C ARG A 56 2.86 -5.30 7.90
N HIS A 57 1.95 -4.47 7.38
CA HIS A 57 0.84 -4.92 6.54
C HIS A 57 1.36 -5.58 5.26
N PHE A 58 2.22 -4.89 4.49
CA PHE A 58 2.73 -5.43 3.24
C PHE A 58 3.70 -6.60 3.42
N THR A 59 4.47 -6.64 4.51
CA THR A 59 5.29 -7.83 4.85
C THR A 59 4.43 -9.05 5.17
N ARG A 60 3.31 -8.90 5.88
CA ARG A 60 2.40 -10.03 6.13
C ARG A 60 1.66 -10.45 4.86
N LEU A 61 1.30 -9.49 4.02
CA LEU A 61 0.65 -9.77 2.75
C LEU A 61 1.60 -10.53 1.80
N SER A 62 2.89 -10.19 1.77
CA SER A 62 3.87 -10.87 0.91
C SER A 62 4.06 -12.34 1.29
N GLN A 63 3.97 -12.69 2.58
CA GLN A 63 4.03 -14.07 3.06
C GLN A 63 2.85 -14.93 2.59
N LYS A 64 1.75 -14.29 2.16
CA LYS A 64 0.59 -14.98 1.58
C LYS A 64 0.67 -15.08 0.05
N ASN A 65 1.70 -14.51 -0.58
CA ASN A 65 1.87 -14.53 -2.02
C ASN A 65 2.67 -15.76 -2.46
N PHE A 66 2.26 -16.37 -3.57
CA PHE A 66 3.05 -17.39 -4.26
C PHE A 66 3.93 -16.66 -5.29
N SER A 67 5.25 -16.74 -5.16
CA SER A 67 6.18 -15.97 -6.00
C SER A 67 7.29 -16.82 -6.59
N ILE A 68 7.90 -16.34 -7.68
CA ILE A 68 9.04 -16.99 -8.35
C ILE A 68 10.26 -17.14 -7.45
N ASP A 69 10.43 -16.23 -6.47
CA ASP A 69 11.60 -16.23 -5.58
C ASP A 69 11.51 -17.32 -4.51
N THR A 70 10.29 -17.80 -4.25
CA THR A 70 10.01 -18.73 -3.14
C THR A 70 9.51 -20.09 -3.62
N HIS A 71 9.01 -20.18 -4.85
CA HIS A 71 8.40 -21.38 -5.38
C HIS A 71 8.75 -21.65 -6.84
N PHE A 72 8.64 -22.91 -7.23
CA PHE A 72 8.69 -23.29 -8.63
C PHE A 72 7.45 -22.78 -9.39
N TYR A 73 7.66 -22.08 -10.51
CA TYR A 73 6.61 -21.33 -11.20
C TYR A 73 6.49 -21.73 -12.71
N PRO A 74 6.04 -22.96 -13.03
CA PRO A 74 6.07 -23.52 -14.39
C PRO A 74 4.90 -23.04 -15.27
N LEU A 75 4.74 -21.73 -15.42
CA LEU A 75 3.72 -21.17 -16.32
C LEU A 75 4.29 -21.00 -17.73
N GLY A 76 3.81 -21.84 -18.65
CA GLY A 76 4.15 -21.77 -20.07
C GLY A 76 3.76 -20.42 -20.68
N SER A 77 4.50 -19.99 -21.70
CA SER A 77 4.36 -18.69 -22.38
C SER A 77 4.65 -17.43 -21.54
N CYS A 78 4.71 -17.51 -20.21
CA CYS A 78 5.01 -16.37 -19.34
C CYS A 78 6.52 -16.13 -19.15
N THR A 79 7.37 -17.13 -19.39
CA THR A 79 8.83 -17.07 -19.16
C THR A 79 9.17 -16.57 -17.75
N MET A 80 8.59 -17.20 -16.73
CA MET A 80 8.82 -16.87 -15.31
C MET A 80 10.21 -17.34 -14.85
N LYS A 81 11.26 -16.68 -15.36
CA LYS A 81 12.68 -16.92 -15.05
C LYS A 81 13.13 -16.15 -13.81
N TYR A 82 14.30 -16.50 -13.29
CA TYR A 82 14.97 -15.76 -12.21
C TYR A 82 15.20 -14.28 -12.58
N ASN A 83 14.95 -13.39 -11.62
CA ASN A 83 15.19 -11.96 -11.73
C ASN A 83 16.41 -11.56 -10.86
N PRO A 84 17.59 -11.30 -11.47
CA PRO A 84 18.82 -10.98 -10.74
C PRO A 84 18.81 -9.62 -10.05
#